data_AF-Q9XCX4-F1
#
_entry.id   AF-Q9XCX4-F1
#
_cell.length_a   1.000
_cell.length_b   1.000
_cell.length_c   1.000
_cell.angle_alpha   90.00
_cell.angle_beta   90.00
_cell.angle_gamma   90.00
#
_symmetry.space_group_name_H-M   'P 1'
#
loop_
_entity.id
_entity.type
_entity.pdbx_description
1 polymer ?
#
loop_
_entity_poly.entity_id
_entity_poly.type
_entity_poly.pdbx_seq_one_letter_code
_entity_poly.pdbx_strand_id
1 'polypeptide(L)'
;MNRSKISPYASLNEELWISKTEELIKQHPLSEKEIVQLCLDSWENIFSSRIGNLQIGKNFFPSPQIVGALLHALIPANIEARFENWQGEKNKYDKDIVYIKDDYYSIELKTSSDPKYIFGNRSYAQPQDGITGKSKNGYYLTINFEKFMPDLKLRPEIKIIRFGWLDHTDWIAQTAATGQQARLSPEAYRSKLKILYQK
;
A
#
# COMPACT_ATOMS: atom_id res chain seq x y z
N MET A 1 2.30 -24.97 7.56
CA MET A 1 1.05 -24.57 6.88
C MET A 1 1.17 -23.09 6.53
N ASN A 2 0.99 -22.73 5.27
CA ASN A 2 1.19 -21.35 4.80
C ASN A 2 0.01 -20.48 5.26
N ARG A 3 0.17 -19.76 6.38
CA ARG A 3 -0.88 -18.95 7.02
C ARG A 3 -1.43 -17.87 6.09
N SER A 4 -0.67 -17.44 5.08
CA SER A 4 -1.08 -16.42 4.11
C SER A 4 -2.23 -16.84 3.18
N LYS A 5 -2.60 -18.13 3.14
CA LYS A 5 -3.67 -18.63 2.26
C LYS A 5 -5.08 -18.52 2.85
N ILE A 6 -5.23 -18.41 4.16
CA ILE A 6 -6.53 -18.37 4.84
C ILE A 6 -6.78 -16.94 5.31
N SER A 7 -7.89 -16.34 4.90
CA SER A 7 -8.29 -15.02 5.38
C SER A 7 -8.46 -15.06 6.90
N PRO A 8 -7.84 -14.11 7.66
CA PRO A 8 -8.02 -14.01 9.10
C PRO A 8 -9.44 -13.60 9.50
N TYR A 9 -10.28 -13.22 8.52
CA TYR A 9 -11.68 -12.83 8.70
C TYR A 9 -12.68 -13.93 8.32
N ALA A 10 -12.24 -15.06 7.73
CA ALA A 10 -13.12 -16.04 7.08
C ALA A 10 -14.21 -16.65 7.97
N SER A 11 -14.02 -16.64 9.30
CA SER A 11 -14.96 -17.19 10.30
C SER A 11 -15.57 -16.12 11.19
N LEU A 12 -15.36 -14.84 10.89
CA LEU A 12 -15.79 -13.73 11.72
C LEU A 12 -16.94 -12.96 11.06
N ASN A 13 -17.94 -12.62 11.85
CA ASN A 13 -18.96 -11.64 11.45
C ASN A 13 -18.31 -10.27 11.23
N GLU A 14 -18.90 -9.44 10.35
CA GLU A 14 -18.36 -8.13 9.98
C GLU A 14 -18.14 -7.19 11.18
N GLU A 15 -18.98 -7.31 12.22
CA GLU A 15 -18.87 -6.55 13.47
C GLU A 15 -17.54 -6.79 14.21
N LEU A 16 -16.93 -7.96 14.01
CA LEU A 16 -15.66 -8.35 14.63
C LEU A 16 -14.44 -8.02 13.76
N TRP A 17 -14.63 -7.50 12.55
CA TRP A 17 -13.52 -7.24 11.63
C TRP A 17 -12.63 -6.11 12.14
N ILE A 18 -13.21 -5.05 12.73
CA ILE A 18 -12.43 -3.92 13.28
C ILE A 18 -11.48 -4.41 14.38
N SER A 19 -11.99 -5.17 15.35
CA SER A 19 -11.17 -5.70 16.44
C SER A 19 -10.11 -6.68 15.92
N LYS A 20 -10.44 -7.48 14.90
CA LYS A 20 -9.46 -8.36 14.26
C LYS A 20 -8.37 -7.58 13.54
N THR A 21 -8.70 -6.48 12.84
CA THR A 21 -7.73 -5.60 12.18
C THR A 21 -6.76 -5.00 13.18
N GLU A 22 -7.26 -4.50 14.31
CA GLU A 22 -6.41 -3.98 15.40
C GLU A 22 -5.44 -5.05 15.95
N GLU A 23 -5.94 -6.27 16.15
CA GLU A 23 -5.10 -7.41 16.56
C GLU A 23 -4.00 -7.71 15.54
N LEU A 24 -4.35 -7.78 14.25
CA LEU A 24 -3.42 -8.07 13.16
C LEU A 24 -2.34 -6.98 13.02
N ILE A 25 -2.71 -5.71 13.16
CA ILE A 25 -1.76 -4.60 13.11
C ILE A 25 -0.82 -4.65 14.32
N LYS A 26 -1.33 -4.95 15.52
CA LYS A 26 -0.50 -5.09 16.72
C LYS A 26 0.49 -6.27 16.65
N GLN A 27 0.14 -7.33 15.93
CA GLN A 27 1.02 -8.49 15.71
C GLN A 27 2.08 -8.26 14.63
N HIS A 28 1.95 -7.20 13.83
CA HIS A 28 2.86 -6.94 12.73
C HIS A 28 4.25 -6.49 13.25
N PRO A 29 5.37 -6.89 12.62
CA PRO A 29 6.71 -6.55 13.12
C PRO A 29 7.06 -5.05 13.05
N LEU A 30 6.42 -4.31 12.15
CA LEU A 30 6.49 -2.83 12.12
C LEU A 30 5.31 -2.25 12.90
N SER A 31 5.61 -1.33 13.82
CA SER A 31 4.60 -0.57 14.55
C SER A 31 3.91 0.48 13.68
N GLU A 32 2.72 0.91 14.10
CA GLU A 32 1.96 1.97 13.41
C GLU A 32 2.78 3.25 13.24
N LYS A 33 3.54 3.65 14.26
CA LYS A 33 4.39 4.84 14.24
C LYS A 33 5.52 4.71 13.22
N GLU A 34 6.17 3.55 13.16
CA GLU A 34 7.23 3.28 12.19
C GLU A 34 6.69 3.32 10.76
N ILE A 35 5.53 2.71 10.51
CA ILE A 35 4.87 2.72 9.20
C ILE A 35 4.57 4.16 8.75
N VAL A 36 3.99 4.99 9.62
CA VAL A 36 3.69 6.39 9.30
C VAL A 36 4.98 7.16 9.03
N GLN A 37 5.99 7.03 9.89
CA GLN A 37 7.25 7.74 9.74
C GLN A 37 7.97 7.36 8.43
N LEU A 38 7.99 6.08 8.07
CA LEU A 38 8.56 5.61 6.81
C LEU A 38 7.88 6.24 5.59
N CYS A 39 6.55 6.28 5.58
CA CYS A 39 5.79 6.89 4.48
C CYS A 39 6.11 8.39 4.34
N LEU A 40 6.15 9.10 5.47
CA LEU A 40 6.46 10.54 5.49
C LEU A 40 7.91 10.82 5.10
N ASP A 41 8.87 10.03 5.59
CA ASP A 41 10.28 10.15 5.21
C ASP A 41 10.47 9.90 3.71
N SER A 42 9.83 8.86 3.16
CA SER A 42 9.85 8.58 1.72
C SER A 42 9.21 9.71 0.91
N TRP A 43 8.13 10.34 1.42
CA TRP A 43 7.54 11.52 0.80
C TRP A 43 8.55 12.68 0.77
N GLU A 44 9.21 12.98 1.89
CA GLU A 44 10.25 14.01 1.94
C GLU A 44 11.42 13.71 1.00
N ASN A 45 11.83 12.45 0.90
CA ASN A 45 12.89 12.03 -0.01
C ASN A 45 12.57 12.33 -1.48
N ILE A 46 11.30 12.32 -1.88
CA ILE A 46 10.90 12.72 -3.24
C ILE A 46 11.30 14.18 -3.50
N PHE A 47 11.03 15.09 -2.58
CA PHE A 47 11.31 16.53 -2.78
C PHE A 47 12.78 16.90 -2.57
N SER A 48 13.53 16.11 -1.80
CA SER A 48 14.98 16.26 -1.72
C SER A 48 15.71 15.67 -2.93
N SER A 49 15.02 14.87 -3.76
CA SER A 49 15.61 14.22 -4.92
C SER A 49 15.74 15.14 -6.14
N ARG A 50 16.64 14.75 -7.04
CA ARG A 50 16.89 15.43 -8.32
C ARG A 50 16.91 14.42 -9.47
N ILE A 51 16.51 14.88 -10.66
CA ILE A 51 16.63 14.14 -11.92
C ILE A 51 17.45 15.02 -12.86
N GLY A 52 18.72 14.66 -13.06
CA GLY A 52 19.68 15.54 -13.72
C GLY A 52 19.82 16.88 -12.99
N ASN A 53 19.60 17.99 -13.70
CA ASN A 53 19.62 19.33 -13.12
C ASN A 53 18.28 19.74 -12.45
N LEU A 54 17.21 18.96 -12.63
CA LEU A 54 15.87 19.27 -12.12
C LEU A 54 15.66 18.79 -10.68
N GLN A 55 14.97 19.58 -9.87
CA GLN A 55 14.55 19.26 -8.51
C GLN A 55 13.02 19.09 -8.47
N ILE A 56 12.58 17.97 -7.89
CA ILE A 56 11.16 17.62 -7.80
C ILE A 56 10.43 18.61 -6.89
N GLY A 57 9.28 19.10 -7.34
CA GLY A 57 8.46 20.10 -6.64
C GLY A 57 8.98 21.54 -6.74
N LYS A 58 10.11 21.78 -7.41
CA LYS A 58 10.65 23.12 -7.66
C LYS A 58 10.62 23.50 -9.14
N ASN A 59 11.24 22.69 -9.99
CA ASN A 59 11.28 22.90 -11.44
C ASN A 59 10.94 21.64 -12.24
N PHE A 60 10.65 20.53 -11.55
CA PHE A 60 10.03 19.34 -12.12
C PHE A 60 8.81 18.94 -11.30
N PHE A 61 7.66 18.80 -11.96
CA PHE A 61 6.38 18.53 -11.34
C PHE A 61 5.81 17.22 -11.92
N PRO A 62 6.14 16.07 -11.33
CA PRO A 62 5.80 14.77 -11.89
C PRO A 62 4.29 14.52 -11.89
N SER A 63 3.82 13.71 -12.83
CA SER A 63 2.46 13.19 -12.81
C SER A 63 2.23 12.28 -11.60
N PRO A 64 0.98 12.07 -11.18
CA PRO A 64 0.66 11.14 -10.09
C PRO A 64 1.23 9.73 -10.28
N GLN A 65 1.29 9.25 -11.53
CA GLN A 65 1.84 7.94 -11.85
C GLN A 65 3.34 7.86 -11.51
N ILE A 66 4.10 8.92 -11.82
CA ILE A 66 5.53 9.00 -11.49
C ILE A 66 5.70 9.09 -9.96
N VAL A 67 4.88 9.89 -9.27
CA VAL A 67 4.92 9.98 -7.79
C VAL A 67 4.64 8.62 -7.15
N GLY A 68 3.62 7.91 -7.64
CA GLY A 68 3.30 6.57 -7.17
C GLY A 68 4.45 5.58 -7.39
N ALA A 69 5.10 5.62 -8.56
CA ALA A 69 6.27 4.80 -8.84
C ALA A 69 7.46 5.12 -7.93
N LEU A 70 7.71 6.41 -7.64
CA LEU A 70 8.75 6.83 -6.69
C LEU A 70 8.46 6.32 -5.28
N LEU A 71 7.22 6.41 -4.81
CA LEU A 71 6.83 5.85 -3.50
C LEU A 71 7.00 4.32 -3.45
N HIS A 72 6.64 3.63 -4.53
CA HIS A 72 6.87 2.18 -4.66
C HIS A 72 8.34 1.78 -4.64
N ALA A 73 9.26 2.67 -5.04
CA ALA A 73 10.69 2.43 -4.94
C ALA A 73 11.27 2.83 -3.57
N LEU A 74 10.89 4.01 -3.07
CA LEU A 74 11.49 4.60 -1.88
C LEU A 74 11.03 3.95 -0.58
N ILE A 75 9.76 3.56 -0.46
CA ILE A 75 9.25 2.97 0.79
C ILE A 75 9.93 1.63 1.08
N PRO A 76 9.96 0.64 0.15
CA PRO A 76 10.67 -0.61 0.40
C PRO A 76 12.16 -0.39 0.68
N ALA A 77 12.83 0.48 -0.08
CA ALA A 77 14.24 0.78 0.11
C ALA A 77 14.53 1.39 1.50
N ASN A 78 13.67 2.31 1.97
CA ASN A 78 13.80 2.92 3.29
C ASN A 78 13.54 1.92 4.43
N ILE A 79 12.64 0.96 4.23
CA ILE A 79 12.40 -0.13 5.19
C ILE A 79 13.63 -1.03 5.26
N GLU A 80 14.12 -1.51 4.12
CA GLU A 80 15.31 -2.38 4.02
C GLU A 80 16.55 -1.73 4.62
N ALA A 81 16.73 -0.41 4.44
CA ALA A 81 17.84 0.33 5.02
C ALA A 81 17.73 0.52 6.55
N ARG A 82 16.52 0.45 7.11
CA ARG A 82 16.25 0.80 8.52
C ARG A 82 16.03 -0.40 9.43
N PHE A 83 15.53 -1.51 8.88
CA PHE A 83 15.11 -2.67 9.66
C PHE A 83 15.74 -3.95 9.13
N GLU A 84 16.27 -4.77 10.04
CA GLU A 84 16.76 -6.10 9.69
C GLU A 84 15.62 -7.01 9.23
N ASN A 85 15.94 -7.96 8.34
CA ASN A 85 15.01 -8.97 7.82
C ASN A 85 13.89 -8.41 6.93
N TRP A 86 14.10 -7.22 6.36
CA TRP A 86 13.23 -6.65 5.35
C TRP A 86 13.98 -6.47 4.04
N GLN A 87 13.26 -6.58 2.93
CA GLN A 87 13.78 -6.31 1.59
C GLN A 87 12.67 -5.85 0.65
N GLY A 88 13.03 -5.17 -0.43
CA GLY A 88 12.12 -4.95 -1.56
C GLY A 88 11.80 -6.24 -2.34
N GLU A 89 10.77 -6.18 -3.19
CA GLU A 89 10.41 -7.22 -4.17
C GLU A 89 11.64 -7.64 -5.01
N LYS A 90 11.94 -8.94 -5.11
CA LYS A 90 13.02 -9.49 -5.95
C LYS A 90 12.51 -10.34 -7.09
N ASN A 91 11.33 -10.92 -6.96
CA ASN A 91 10.72 -11.75 -7.99
C ASN A 91 9.19 -11.50 -8.07
N LYS A 92 8.56 -11.99 -9.14
CA LYS A 92 7.14 -11.75 -9.44
C LYS A 92 6.13 -12.33 -8.44
N TYR A 93 6.58 -13.13 -7.48
CA TYR A 93 5.73 -13.76 -6.45
C TYR A 93 5.77 -13.02 -5.12
N ASP A 94 6.84 -12.24 -4.89
CA ASP A 94 7.06 -11.46 -3.68
C ASP A 94 5.99 -10.37 -3.54
N LYS A 95 5.70 -9.98 -2.30
CA LYS A 95 5.02 -8.70 -2.05
C LYS A 95 5.94 -7.52 -2.35
N ASP A 96 5.39 -6.31 -2.37
CA ASP A 96 6.17 -5.10 -2.66
C ASP A 96 7.25 -4.85 -1.59
N ILE A 97 6.95 -5.21 -0.35
CA ILE A 97 7.84 -5.15 0.81
C ILE A 97 7.82 -6.53 1.48
N VAL A 98 8.95 -7.22 1.56
CA VAL A 98 9.04 -8.62 2.01
C VAL A 98 9.64 -8.70 3.41
N TYR A 99 8.96 -9.41 4.32
CA TYR A 99 9.53 -9.79 5.60
C TYR A 99 10.19 -11.17 5.49
N ILE A 100 11.52 -11.20 5.55
CA ILE A 100 12.34 -12.38 5.24
C ILE A 100 12.07 -13.55 6.20
N LYS A 101 11.75 -13.25 7.47
CA LYS A 101 11.53 -14.27 8.50
C LYS A 101 10.20 -15.02 8.34
N ASP A 102 9.18 -14.36 7.84
CA ASP A 102 7.84 -14.94 7.63
C ASP A 102 7.04 -14.10 6.64
N ASP A 103 6.82 -14.65 5.43
CA ASP A 103 6.10 -13.97 4.35
C ASP A 103 4.65 -13.60 4.72
N TYR A 104 4.09 -14.17 5.79
CA TYR A 104 2.79 -13.75 6.33
C TYR A 104 2.73 -12.25 6.62
N TYR A 105 3.85 -11.65 7.04
CA TYR A 105 3.95 -10.23 7.37
C TYR A 105 4.45 -9.36 6.21
N SER A 106 4.65 -9.94 5.02
CA SER A 106 4.98 -9.16 3.84
C SER A 106 3.81 -8.26 3.41
N ILE A 107 4.14 -7.09 2.86
CA ILE A 107 3.19 -5.98 2.64
C ILE A 107 3.06 -5.67 1.15
N GLU A 108 1.82 -5.62 0.68
CA GLU A 108 1.47 -5.01 -0.60
C GLU A 108 1.32 -3.48 -0.43
N LEU A 109 1.96 -2.71 -1.31
CA LEU A 109 1.86 -1.26 -1.32
C LEU A 109 0.88 -0.80 -2.39
N LYS A 110 0.02 0.16 -2.07
CA LYS A 110 -0.87 0.81 -3.04
C LYS A 110 -0.86 2.31 -2.82
N THR A 111 -0.65 3.06 -3.90
CA THR A 111 -0.63 4.53 -3.86
C THR A 111 -1.68 5.09 -4.80
N SER A 112 -2.26 6.24 -4.45
CA SER A 112 -3.31 6.88 -5.25
C SER A 112 -3.34 8.39 -5.05
N SER A 113 -3.56 9.11 -6.14
CA SER A 113 -3.84 10.56 -6.08
C SER A 113 -5.33 10.90 -5.96
N ASP A 114 -6.20 9.88 -5.89
CA ASP A 114 -7.59 10.09 -5.48
C ASP A 114 -7.60 10.47 -3.99
N PRO A 115 -8.45 11.42 -3.57
CA PRO A 115 -8.44 11.92 -2.20
C PRO A 115 -8.82 10.87 -1.16
N LYS A 116 -9.49 9.77 -1.53
CA LYS A 116 -10.02 8.79 -0.59
C LYS A 116 -9.71 7.34 -0.96
N TYR A 117 -9.78 7.01 -2.24
CA TYR A 117 -9.78 5.63 -2.71
C TYR A 117 -8.44 5.20 -3.29
N ILE A 118 -8.09 3.95 -3.10
CA ILE A 118 -7.07 3.24 -3.85
C ILE A 118 -7.71 2.35 -4.90
N PHE A 119 -6.91 2.04 -5.91
CA PHE A 119 -7.31 1.22 -7.03
C PHE A 119 -6.22 0.19 -7.31
N GLY A 120 -6.65 -0.98 -7.77
CA GLY A 120 -5.78 -2.07 -8.17
C GLY A 120 -6.06 -2.47 -9.61
N ASN A 121 -5.24 -3.37 -10.14
CA ASN A 121 -5.55 -4.01 -11.40
C ASN A 121 -6.71 -4.99 -11.22
N ARG A 122 -7.41 -5.34 -12.32
CA ARG A 122 -8.51 -6.32 -12.31
C ARG A 122 -8.11 -7.66 -11.67
N SER A 123 -6.83 -8.04 -11.81
CA SER A 123 -6.27 -9.27 -11.23
C SER A 123 -6.31 -9.32 -9.70
N TYR A 124 -6.52 -8.20 -9.00
CA TYR A 124 -6.67 -8.20 -7.54
C TYR A 124 -7.96 -8.87 -7.07
N ALA A 125 -9.00 -8.88 -7.92
CA ALA A 125 -10.26 -9.56 -7.66
C ALA A 125 -10.25 -11.04 -8.05
N GLN A 126 -9.08 -11.59 -8.40
CA GLN A 126 -8.91 -13.00 -8.78
C GLN A 126 -8.03 -13.69 -7.74
N PRO A 127 -8.38 -14.91 -7.30
CA PRO A 127 -7.54 -15.66 -6.38
C PRO A 127 -6.21 -15.99 -7.06
N GLN A 128 -5.10 -15.60 -6.42
CA GLN A 128 -3.76 -16.04 -6.78
C GLN A 128 -3.12 -16.62 -5.52
N ASP A 129 -2.51 -17.79 -5.64
CA ASP A 129 -2.16 -18.66 -4.52
C ASP A 129 -0.68 -18.59 -4.10
N GLY A 130 0.07 -17.63 -4.63
CA GLY A 130 1.51 -17.48 -4.42
C GLY A 130 2.37 -18.44 -5.23
N ILE A 131 1.77 -19.40 -5.95
CA ILE A 131 2.46 -20.39 -6.78
C ILE A 131 2.39 -20.00 -8.25
N THR A 132 1.19 -19.60 -8.68
CA THR A 132 0.91 -19.18 -10.07
C THR A 132 1.07 -17.67 -10.29
N GLY A 133 1.11 -16.90 -9.20
CA GLY A 133 1.31 -15.46 -9.16
C GLY A 133 1.27 -14.90 -7.74
N LYS A 134 1.70 -13.66 -7.56
CA LYS A 134 1.70 -12.93 -6.29
C LYS A 134 0.35 -13.01 -5.58
N SER A 135 0.34 -13.55 -4.36
CA SER A 135 -0.89 -13.63 -3.56
C SER A 135 -1.52 -12.24 -3.41
N LYS A 136 -2.84 -12.16 -3.53
CA LYS A 136 -3.61 -10.91 -3.34
C LYS A 136 -4.19 -10.79 -1.93
N ASN A 137 -4.05 -11.83 -1.12
CA ASN A 137 -4.34 -11.80 0.31
C ASN A 137 -3.08 -11.34 1.07
N GLY A 138 -3.20 -10.59 2.15
CA GLY A 138 -2.07 -10.21 3.01
C GLY A 138 -2.21 -8.81 3.61
N TYR A 139 -1.12 -8.32 4.21
CA TYR A 139 -1.03 -6.94 4.67
C TYR A 139 -0.96 -5.97 3.48
N TYR A 140 -1.65 -4.83 3.61
CA TYR A 140 -1.67 -3.74 2.66
C TYR A 140 -1.31 -2.43 3.35
N LEU A 141 -0.35 -1.71 2.78
CA LEU A 141 -0.08 -0.31 3.06
C LEU A 141 -0.66 0.53 1.93
N THR A 142 -1.59 1.42 2.26
CA THR A 142 -2.27 2.28 1.29
C THR A 142 -1.96 3.75 1.56
N ILE A 143 -1.64 4.51 0.52
CA ILE A 143 -1.27 5.92 0.62
C ILE A 143 -2.07 6.73 -0.39
N ASN A 144 -2.85 7.68 0.10
CA ASN A 144 -3.50 8.71 -0.70
C ASN A 144 -2.69 10.01 -0.61
N PHE A 145 -2.44 10.67 -1.75
CA PHE A 145 -1.62 11.88 -1.81
C PHE A 145 -2.19 12.93 -2.78
N GLU A 146 -1.77 14.18 -2.64
CA GLU A 146 -2.18 15.27 -3.50
C GLU A 146 -1.40 15.32 -4.82
N LYS A 147 -2.05 15.80 -5.87
CA LYS A 147 -1.40 16.00 -7.17
C LYS A 147 -0.55 17.25 -7.12
N PHE A 148 0.55 17.27 -7.88
CA PHE A 148 1.26 18.51 -8.14
C PHE A 148 0.35 19.50 -8.88
N MET A 149 0.29 20.73 -8.37
CA MET A 149 -0.43 21.85 -8.99
C MET A 149 0.56 22.99 -9.25
N PRO A 150 1.30 22.95 -10.39
CA PRO A 150 2.39 23.89 -10.66
C PRO A 150 1.96 25.36 -10.57
N ASP A 151 0.74 25.65 -11.02
CA ASP A 151 0.18 27.02 -11.05
C ASP A 151 -0.05 27.59 -9.65
N LEU A 152 -0.32 26.74 -8.66
CA LEU A 152 -0.60 27.18 -7.29
C LEU A 152 0.66 27.30 -6.42
N LYS A 153 1.82 26.80 -6.89
CA LYS A 153 3.07 26.72 -6.11
C LYS A 153 2.90 26.08 -4.72
N LEU A 154 1.87 25.24 -4.56
CA LEU A 154 1.62 24.49 -3.33
C LEU A 154 2.39 23.18 -3.39
N ARG A 155 3.03 22.84 -2.27
CA ARG A 155 3.68 21.55 -2.10
C ARG A 155 2.59 20.51 -1.80
N PRO A 156 2.41 19.48 -2.64
CA PRO A 156 1.44 18.44 -2.35
C PRO A 156 1.88 17.62 -1.13
N GLU A 157 0.89 17.05 -0.44
CA GLU A 157 1.11 16.24 0.76
C GLU A 157 0.46 14.86 0.68
N ILE A 158 0.92 13.96 1.57
CA ILE A 158 0.18 12.75 1.88
C ILE A 158 -1.10 13.15 2.62
N LYS A 159 -2.24 12.63 2.15
CA LYS A 159 -3.55 12.87 2.75
C LYS A 159 -3.92 11.82 3.78
N ILE A 160 -3.70 10.54 3.43
CA ILE A 160 -4.15 9.41 4.23
C ILE A 160 -3.14 8.27 4.10
N ILE A 161 -2.75 7.68 5.23
CA ILE A 161 -2.03 6.40 5.29
C ILE A 161 -2.94 5.41 6.00
N ARG A 162 -3.17 4.26 5.38
CA ARG A 162 -3.89 3.15 6.02
C ARG A 162 -3.09 1.87 5.97
N PHE A 163 -3.30 1.03 6.98
CA PHE A 163 -2.66 -0.27 7.08
C PHE A 163 -3.66 -1.31 7.56
N GLY A 164 -3.50 -2.56 7.13
CA GLY A 164 -4.35 -3.66 7.56
C GLY A 164 -4.25 -4.86 6.63
N TRP A 165 -5.14 -5.83 6.78
CA TRP A 165 -5.15 -7.04 5.94
C TRP A 165 -6.31 -7.00 4.96
N LEU A 166 -6.03 -7.27 3.68
CA LEU A 166 -7.06 -7.43 2.65
C LEU A 166 -6.98 -8.80 2.01
N ASP A 167 -8.14 -9.29 1.58
CA ASP A 167 -8.31 -10.48 0.77
C ASP A 167 -8.64 -10.10 -0.68
N HIS A 168 -8.35 -10.99 -1.63
CA HIS A 168 -8.73 -10.79 -3.03
C HIS A 168 -10.25 -10.55 -3.20
N THR A 169 -11.09 -11.08 -2.31
CA THR A 169 -12.55 -10.89 -2.30
C THR A 169 -12.98 -9.48 -1.90
N ASP A 170 -12.10 -8.70 -1.27
CA ASP A 170 -12.38 -7.29 -0.94
C ASP A 170 -12.32 -6.39 -2.19
N TRP A 171 -11.72 -6.89 -3.28
CA TRP A 171 -11.58 -6.20 -4.55
C TRP A 171 -12.75 -6.51 -5.48
N ILE A 172 -13.40 -5.45 -5.93
CA ILE A 172 -14.50 -5.47 -6.90
C ILE A 172 -13.92 -5.13 -8.27
N ALA A 173 -13.79 -6.14 -9.14
CA ALA A 173 -13.41 -5.95 -10.54
C ALA A 173 -14.45 -5.09 -11.27
N GLN A 174 -13.99 -4.21 -12.16
CA GLN A 174 -14.89 -3.48 -13.05
C GLN A 174 -15.59 -4.44 -14.02
N THR A 175 -16.91 -4.26 -14.16
CA THR A 175 -17.78 -5.13 -14.96
C THR A 175 -17.53 -5.00 -16.47
N ALA A 176 -17.05 -3.84 -16.93
CA ALA A 176 -16.82 -3.58 -18.35
C ALA A 176 -15.72 -4.50 -18.93
N ALA A 177 -15.92 -4.96 -20.17
CA ALA A 177 -15.00 -5.85 -20.87
C ALA A 177 -13.59 -5.24 -21.06
N THR A 178 -13.49 -3.92 -21.12
CA THR A 178 -12.23 -3.16 -21.23
C THR A 178 -11.68 -2.69 -19.87
N GLY A 179 -12.40 -2.95 -18.78
CA GLY A 179 -12.03 -2.50 -17.45
C GLY A 179 -10.82 -3.25 -16.91
N GLN A 180 -9.69 -2.56 -16.81
CA GLN A 180 -8.44 -3.09 -16.25
C GLN A 180 -8.29 -2.84 -14.74
N GLN A 181 -9.31 -2.27 -14.11
CA GLN A 181 -9.25 -1.76 -12.74
C GLN A 181 -10.14 -2.57 -11.78
N ALA A 182 -9.72 -2.64 -10.53
CA ALA A 182 -10.51 -3.09 -9.39
C ALA A 182 -10.53 -1.99 -8.31
N ARG A 183 -11.65 -1.88 -7.61
CA ARG A 183 -11.82 -0.99 -6.44
C ARG A 183 -12.08 -1.81 -5.19
N LEU A 184 -11.74 -1.29 -4.02
CA LEU A 184 -12.13 -1.93 -2.77
C LEU A 184 -13.61 -1.71 -2.43
N SER A 185 -14.19 -2.67 -1.72
CA SER A 185 -15.51 -2.53 -1.11
C SER A 185 -15.49 -1.44 -0.01
N PRO A 186 -16.61 -0.74 0.21
CA PRO A 186 -16.74 0.19 1.35
C PRO A 186 -16.43 -0.46 2.70
N GLU A 187 -16.83 -1.71 2.88
CA GLU A 187 -16.64 -2.50 4.11
C GLU A 187 -15.16 -2.73 4.39
N ALA A 188 -14.36 -3.06 3.35
CA ALA A 188 -12.92 -3.22 3.49
C ALA A 188 -12.24 -1.92 3.98
N TYR A 189 -12.63 -0.76 3.45
CA TYR A 189 -12.11 0.51 3.96
C TYR A 189 -12.50 0.79 5.41
N ARG A 190 -13.73 0.47 5.81
CA ARG A 190 -14.23 0.77 7.15
C ARG A 190 -13.65 -0.16 8.21
N SER A 191 -13.48 -1.44 7.88
CA SER A 191 -13.26 -2.47 8.89
C SER A 191 -11.93 -3.22 8.77
N LYS A 192 -11.30 -3.22 7.59
CA LYS A 192 -10.06 -3.98 7.31
C LYS A 192 -8.82 -3.11 7.13
N LEU A 193 -8.99 -1.80 6.95
CA LEU A 193 -7.91 -0.82 6.83
C LEU A 193 -8.03 0.24 7.93
N LYS A 194 -7.12 0.20 8.90
CA LYS A 194 -7.01 1.24 9.92
C LYS A 194 -6.35 2.48 9.33
N ILE A 195 -6.92 3.65 9.57
CA ILE A 195 -6.28 4.93 9.26
C ILE A 195 -5.18 5.15 10.31
N LEU A 196 -3.92 5.16 9.88
CA LEU A 196 -2.77 5.43 10.75
C LEU A 196 -2.40 6.91 10.76
N TYR A 197 -2.69 7.61 9.66
CA TYR A 197 -2.45 9.03 9.50
C TYR A 197 -3.50 9.64 8.59
N GLN A 198 -3.97 10.83 8.95
CA GLN A 198 -4.84 11.65 8.12
C GLN A 198 -4.50 13.12 8.33
N LYS A 199 -4.34 13.85 7.22
CA LYS A 199 -4.17 15.30 7.24
C LYS A 199 -5.52 16.01 7.39
#